data_AF-A0A087T894-F1
#
_entry.id   AF-A0A087T894-F1
#
_cell.length_a   1.000
_cell.length_b   1.000
_cell.length_c   1.000
_cell.angle_alpha   90.00
_cell.angle_beta   90.00
_cell.angle_gamma   90.00
#
_symmetry.space_group_name_H-M   'P 1'
#
loop_
_entity.id
_entity.type
_entity.pdbx_description
1 polymer ?
#
loop_
_entity_poly.entity_id
_entity_poly.type
_entity_poly.pdbx_seq_one_letter_code
_entity_poly.pdbx_strand_id
1 'polypeptide(L)'
;MFIQISQALDLCILDIECLRYPYSVLAASAIAHFLSKETAMHVSGLSWEELLPCVTWLKPFVEVAQENGGVDLRIFSDVSTDDWYNIQT
;
A
#
# COMPACT_ATOMS: atom_id res chain seq x y z
N MET A 1 7.41 2.18 -7.15
CA MET A 1 6.89 1.07 -6.31
C MET A 1 6.32 1.56 -4.99
N PHE A 2 7.09 2.23 -4.13
CA PHE A 2 6.58 2.80 -2.86
C PHE A 2 5.34 3.68 -3.07
N ILE A 3 5.38 4.62 -4.02
CA ILE A 3 4.26 5.53 -4.33
C ILE A 3 2.97 4.78 -4.63
N GLN A 4 3.03 3.69 -5.41
CA GLN A 4 1.85 2.93 -5.80
C GLN A 4 1.25 2.17 -4.60
N ILE A 5 2.09 1.67 -3.71
CA ILE A 5 1.67 1.04 -2.45
C ILE A 5 1.01 2.10 -1.56
N SER A 6 1.62 3.26 -1.39
CA SER A 6 1.06 4.36 -0.59
C SER A 6 -0.27 4.84 -1.14
N GLN A 7 -0.40 5.00 -2.46
CA GLN A 7 -1.67 5.40 -3.09
C GLN A 7 -2.80 4.43 -2.82
N ALA A 8 -2.54 3.11 -2.88
CA ALA A 8 -3.54 2.11 -2.55
C ALA A 8 -3.95 2.18 -1.07
N LEU A 9 -2.99 2.45 -0.17
CA LEU A 9 -3.25 2.63 1.26
C LEU A 9 -4.02 3.92 1.56
N ASP A 10 -3.62 5.03 0.96
CA ASP A 10 -4.31 6.32 1.09
C ASP A 10 -5.76 6.21 0.61
N LEU A 11 -5.98 5.51 -0.51
CA LEU A 11 -7.32 5.26 -1.03
C LEU A 11 -8.14 4.35 -0.12
N CYS A 12 -7.56 3.26 0.41
CA CYS A 12 -8.31 2.32 1.24
C CYS A 12 -8.65 2.89 2.62
N ILE A 13 -7.85 3.83 3.16
CA ILE A 13 -8.12 4.50 4.44
C ILE A 13 -9.38 5.39 4.37
N LEU A 14 -9.81 5.80 3.17
CA LEU A 14 -11.07 6.52 2.98
C LEU A 14 -12.30 5.63 3.25
N ASP A 15 -12.16 4.31 3.21
CA ASP A 15 -13.17 3.37 3.65
C ASP A 15 -12.98 3.03 5.12
N ILE A 16 -14.00 3.27 5.95
CA ILE A 16 -13.96 3.01 7.39
C ILE A 16 -13.73 1.53 7.73
N GLU A 17 -14.07 0.61 6.83
CA GLU A 17 -13.85 -0.82 7.00
C GLU A 17 -12.36 -1.18 7.06
N CYS A 18 -11.44 -0.28 6.65
CA CYS A 18 -10.00 -0.46 6.83
C CYS A 18 -9.62 -0.70 8.31
N LEU A 19 -10.36 -0.10 9.25
CA LEU A 19 -10.11 -0.17 10.69
C LEU A 19 -10.38 -1.56 11.28
N ARG A 20 -10.96 -2.48 10.49
CA ARG A 20 -11.11 -3.89 10.86
C ARG A 20 -9.79 -4.66 10.80
N TYR A 21 -8.76 -4.09 10.17
CA TYR A 21 -7.44 -4.68 10.01
C TYR A 21 -6.39 -3.87 10.76
N PRO A 22 -5.42 -4.52 11.43
CA PRO A 22 -4.24 -3.83 11.94
C PRO A 22 -3.48 -3.13 10.81
N TYR A 23 -2.83 -2.00 11.09
CA TYR A 23 -2.06 -1.26 10.08
C TYR A 23 -0.93 -2.08 9.48
N SER A 24 -0.32 -2.98 10.27
CA SER A 24 0.66 -3.95 9.77
C SER A 24 0.08 -4.92 8.74
N VAL A 25 -1.17 -5.36 8.94
CA VAL A 25 -1.89 -6.25 8.00
C VAL A 25 -2.26 -5.50 6.72
N LEU A 26 -2.71 -4.24 6.81
CA LEU A 26 -2.96 -3.38 5.63
C LEU A 26 -1.69 -3.20 4.80
N ALA A 27 -0.58 -2.81 5.44
CA ALA A 27 0.70 -2.60 4.76
C ALA A 27 1.23 -3.89 4.10
N ALA A 28 1.21 -5.01 4.83
CA ALA A 28 1.63 -6.30 4.29
C ALA A 28 0.71 -6.80 3.15
N SER A 29 -0.59 -6.56 3.25
CA SER A 29 -1.55 -6.91 2.21
C SER A 29 -1.35 -6.09 0.94
N ALA A 30 -1.02 -4.80 1.06
CA ALA A 30 -0.64 -3.98 -0.07
C ALA A 30 0.65 -4.52 -0.73
N ILE A 31 1.68 -4.84 0.06
CA ILE A 31 2.92 -5.46 -0.44
C ILE A 31 2.62 -6.76 -1.20
N ALA A 32 1.66 -7.57 -0.75
CA ALA A 32 1.29 -8.82 -1.42
C ALA A 32 0.74 -8.60 -2.84
N HIS A 33 0.03 -7.48 -3.08
CA HIS A 33 -0.49 -7.13 -4.41
C HIS A 33 0.57 -6.58 -5.36
N PHE A 34 1.53 -5.80 -4.86
CA PHE A 34 2.51 -5.10 -5.71
C PHE A 34 3.83 -5.87 -5.89
N LEU A 35 4.20 -6.74 -4.95
CA LEU A 35 5.46 -7.50 -4.99
C LEU A 35 5.17 -9.00 -5.09
N SER A 36 4.90 -9.64 -3.96
CA SER A 36 4.47 -11.04 -3.91
C SER A 36 3.96 -11.43 -2.53
N LYS A 37 3.19 -12.51 -2.47
CA LYS A 37 2.78 -13.17 -1.22
C LYS A 37 3.99 -13.53 -0.34
N GLU A 38 5.03 -14.10 -0.93
CA GLU A 38 6.22 -14.54 -0.21
C GLU A 38 6.95 -13.37 0.43
N THR A 39 7.06 -12.25 -0.29
CA THR A 39 7.68 -11.02 0.22
C THR A 39 6.88 -10.46 1.37
N ALA A 40 5.56 -10.34 1.21
CA ALA A 40 4.67 -9.82 2.26
C ALA A 40 4.78 -10.63 3.56
N MET A 41 4.75 -11.96 3.47
CA MET A 41 4.92 -12.84 4.63
C MET A 41 6.31 -12.70 5.25
N HIS A 42 7.36 -12.66 4.43
CA HIS A 42 8.74 -12.57 4.90
C HIS A 42 9.02 -11.27 5.67
N VAL A 43 8.57 -10.13 5.15
CA VAL A 43 8.88 -8.81 5.74
C VAL A 43 7.97 -8.45 6.93
N SER A 44 6.76 -9.01 6.99
CA SER A 44 5.80 -8.74 8.07
C SER A 44 5.85 -9.75 9.21
N GLY A 45 6.34 -10.97 8.94
CA GLY A 45 6.25 -12.10 9.87
C GLY A 45 4.84 -12.69 10.01
N LEU A 46 3.87 -12.23 9.22
CA LEU A 46 2.48 -12.69 9.24
C LEU A 46 2.29 -13.90 8.31
N SER A 47 1.42 -14.81 8.72
CA SER A 47 1.00 -15.93 7.89
C SER A 47 0.08 -15.47 6.74
N TRP A 48 0.00 -16.27 5.68
CA TRP A 48 -0.93 -15.98 4.59
C TRP A 48 -2.40 -16.01 5.05
N GLU A 49 -2.74 -16.84 6.04
CA GLU A 49 -4.09 -16.92 6.58
C GLU A 49 -4.50 -15.61 7.26
N GLU A 50 -3.57 -14.97 7.97
CA GLU A 50 -3.79 -13.65 8.58
C GLU A 50 -3.93 -12.54 7.52
N LEU A 51 -3.22 -12.65 6.40
CA LEU A 51 -3.21 -11.63 5.34
C LEU A 51 -4.37 -11.77 4.35
N LEU A 52 -4.76 -12.99 3.99
CA LEU A 52 -5.67 -13.28 2.88
C LEU A 52 -7.02 -12.53 2.95
N PRO A 53 -7.68 -12.37 4.12
CA PRO A 53 -8.91 -11.60 4.22
C PRO A 53 -8.70 -10.14 3.82
N CYS A 54 -7.62 -9.52 4.29
CA CYS A 54 -7.29 -8.13 3.98
C CYS A 54 -6.81 -7.98 2.53
N VAL A 55 -6.00 -8.90 2.02
CA VAL A 55 -5.58 -8.91 0.61
C VAL A 55 -6.80 -8.95 -0.32
N THR A 56 -7.78 -9.79 0.01
CA THR A 56 -9.00 -9.92 -0.78
C THR A 56 -9.84 -8.64 -0.74
N TRP A 57 -10.01 -8.05 0.45
CA TRP A 57 -10.73 -6.78 0.62
C TRP A 57 -10.02 -5.60 -0.06
N LEU A 58 -8.69 -5.58 -0.06
CA LEU A 58 -7.88 -4.48 -0.59
C LEU A 58 -7.81 -4.44 -2.13
N LYS A 59 -8.12 -5.57 -2.79
CA LYS A 59 -8.02 -5.75 -4.25
C LYS A 59 -8.64 -4.61 -5.10
N PRO A 60 -9.91 -4.21 -4.91
CA PRO A 60 -10.51 -3.14 -5.74
C PRO A 60 -9.79 -1.80 -5.60
N PHE A 61 -9.27 -1.46 -4.42
CA PHE A 61 -8.51 -0.22 -4.20
C PHE A 61 -7.17 -0.24 -4.96
N VAL A 62 -6.51 -1.40 -4.99
CA VAL A 62 -5.28 -1.60 -5.76
C VAL A 62 -5.54 -1.50 -7.26
N GLU A 63 -6.60 -2.13 -7.75
CA GLU A 63 -6.98 -2.08 -9.17
C GLU A 63 -7.23 -0.62 -9.60
N VAL A 64 -8.01 0.14 -8.83
CA VAL A 64 -8.27 1.57 -9.09
C VAL A 64 -6.99 2.40 -9.01
N ALA A 65 -6.11 2.14 -8.03
CA ALA A 65 -4.85 2.86 -7.89
C ALA A 65 -3.88 2.58 -9.05
N GLN A 66 -3.89 1.36 -9.61
CA GLN A 66 -3.08 0.98 -10.75
C GLN A 66 -3.63 1.53 -12.08
N GLU A 67 -4.95 1.52 -12.27
CA GLU A 67 -5.61 2.05 -13.46
C GLU A 67 -5.44 3.57 -13.62
N ASN A 68 -5.41 4.31 -12.51
CA ASN A 68 -5.14 5.75 -12.51
C ASN A 68 -3.64 6.09 -12.65
N GLY A 69 -2.79 5.09 -12.90
CA GLY A 69 -1.54 5.20 -13.63
C GLY A 69 -0.60 6.33 -13.21
N GLY A 70 0.24 6.05 -12.21
CA GLY A 70 1.56 6.68 -12.06
C GLY A 70 1.53 8.20 -11.89
N VAL A 71 1.30 8.65 -10.66
CA VAL A 71 1.62 10.04 -10.31
C VAL A 71 3.11 10.23 -10.58
N ASP A 72 3.41 11.05 -11.59
CA ASP A 72 4.74 11.62 -11.79
C ASP A 72 5.20 12.12 -10.43
N LEU A 73 6.35 11.60 -9.97
CA LEU A 73 7.04 12.12 -8.79
C LEU A 73 7.06 13.64 -8.92
N ARG A 74 6.24 14.35 -8.14
CA ARG A 74 6.36 15.80 -8.06
C ARG A 74 7.71 16.05 -7.42
N ILE A 75 8.67 16.44 -8.24
CA ILE A 75 10.01 16.82 -7.79
C ILE A 75 9.83 18.07 -6.94
N PHE A 76 9.87 17.90 -5.62
CA PHE A 76 9.99 19.02 -4.70
C PHE A 76 11.47 19.41 -4.66
N SER A 77 11.87 20.40 -5.46
CA SER A 77 13.27 20.81 -5.65
C SER A 77 13.98 21.30 -4.38
N ASP A 78 13.25 21.51 -3.28
CA ASP A 78 13.77 21.97 -1.99
C ASP A 78 13.91 20.86 -0.93
N VAL A 79 13.66 19.59 -1.30
CA VAL A 79 13.73 18.44 -0.37
C VAL A 79 14.66 17.37 -0.95
N SER A 80 15.45 16.70 -0.11
CA SER A 80 16.33 15.59 -0.51
C SER A 80 15.52 14.48 -1.19
N THR A 81 16.08 13.81 -2.21
CA THR A 81 15.44 12.68 -2.89
C THR A 81 15.08 11.53 -1.93
N ASP A 82 15.82 11.43 -0.82
CA ASP A 82 15.60 10.43 0.24
C ASP A 82 14.46 10.80 1.20
N ASP A 83 13.82 11.97 1.07
CA ASP A 83 12.76 12.44 1.96
C ASP A 83 11.43 12.67 1.22
N TRP A 84 11.41 12.51 -0.10
CA TRP A 84 10.21 12.76 -0.91
C TRP A 84 9.04 11.83 -0.58
N TYR A 85 9.29 10.66 0.01
CA TYR A 85 8.24 9.74 0.44
C TYR A 85 7.54 10.14 1.76
N ASN A 86 8.02 11.18 2.45
CA ASN A 86 7.46 11.64 3.73
C ASN A 86 6.51 12.86 3.59
N ILE A 87 6.29 13.37 2.37
CA ILE A 87 5.41 14.52 2.14
C ILE A 87 3.99 14.04 1.85
N GLN A 88 3.04 14.42 2.72
CA GLN A 88 1.63 14.08 2.57
C GLN A 88 0.94 14.98 1.53
N THR A 89 0.15 14.40 0.63
CA THR A 89 -0.60 15.12 -0.42
C THR A 89 -2.08 15.20 -0.10
#